data_AF-T1ANR6-F1
#
_entry.id   AF-T1ANR6-F1
#
_cell.length_a   1.000
_cell.length_b   1.000
_cell.length_c   1.000
_cell.angle_alpha   90.00
_cell.angle_beta   90.00
_cell.angle_gamma   90.00
#
_symmetry.space_group_name_H-M   'P 1'
#
loop_
_entity.id
_entity.type
_entity.pdbx_description
1 polymer ?
#
loop_
_entity_poly.entity_id
_entity_poly.type
_entity_poly.pdbx_seq_one_letter_code
_entity_poly.pdbx_strand_id
1 'polypeptide(L)'
;MLSIGNAFSRLLRRTPTNVQEPLRLNPENRNFPTPELRIVPRAAHTLSRKHISSGALRVLYRLHESGYAAYLVGGAVRDLLLGGHPKDFDIATDATPEQVRQLFRNCRLIGRRFRLAHVVFGREIVEVATLRGQGWRGRASGARRRPHSA
;
A
#
# COMPACT_ATOMS: atom_id res chain seq x y z
N MET A 1 14.35 22.87 -76.51
CA MET A 1 13.98 23.90 -75.52
C MET A 1 13.77 23.19 -74.20
N LEU A 2 14.57 23.48 -73.16
CA LEU A 2 14.38 22.96 -71.81
C LEU A 2 13.04 23.44 -71.24
N SER A 3 12.33 22.61 -70.46
CA SER A 3 12.02 22.85 -69.03
C SER A 3 10.84 21.99 -68.51
N ILE A 4 11.06 21.43 -67.30
CA ILE A 4 10.10 21.00 -66.24
C ILE A 4 9.12 19.84 -66.54
N GLY A 5 9.22 18.77 -65.73
CA GLY A 5 8.08 17.87 -65.47
C GLY A 5 8.39 16.48 -64.93
N ASN A 6 8.23 16.32 -63.61
CA ASN A 6 7.85 15.10 -62.88
C ASN A 6 8.58 13.77 -63.17
N ALA A 7 9.54 13.43 -62.29
CA ALA A 7 9.98 12.05 -62.09
C ALA A 7 8.98 11.32 -61.19
N PHE A 8 7.91 10.79 -61.78
CA PHE A 8 7.04 9.79 -61.15
C PHE A 8 7.39 8.42 -61.71
N SER A 9 7.54 7.45 -60.80
CA SER A 9 7.69 6.01 -61.03
C SER A 9 9.04 5.49 -61.54
N ARG A 10 9.79 4.86 -60.62
CA ARG A 10 10.10 3.42 -60.72
C ARG A 10 10.77 2.89 -59.44
N LEU A 11 10.09 1.92 -58.87
CA LEU A 11 10.66 0.64 -58.45
C LEU A 11 11.65 0.66 -57.27
N LEU A 12 11.03 0.74 -56.09
CA LEU A 12 11.29 -0.09 -54.91
C LEU A 12 12.46 -1.08 -55.03
N ARG A 13 13.63 -0.67 -54.56
CA ARG A 13 14.55 -1.55 -53.84
C ARG A 13 14.84 -0.91 -52.49
N ARG A 14 14.33 -1.53 -51.41
CA ARG A 14 15.02 -1.61 -50.12
C ARG A 14 14.25 -2.54 -49.18
N THR A 15 14.93 -3.66 -48.93
CA THR A 15 14.95 -4.51 -47.73
C THR A 15 13.72 -5.34 -47.37
N PRO A 16 13.90 -6.65 -47.11
CA PRO A 16 12.83 -7.52 -46.63
C PRO A 16 12.36 -7.07 -45.25
N THR A 17 11.05 -6.96 -45.12
CA THR A 17 10.30 -6.88 -43.87
C THR A 17 10.65 -8.10 -43.02
N ASN A 18 11.51 -7.93 -42.00
CA ASN A 18 11.51 -8.84 -40.87
C ASN A 18 10.33 -8.44 -39.99
N VAL A 19 9.17 -9.02 -40.27
CA VAL A 19 8.04 -9.00 -39.36
C VAL A 19 8.49 -9.85 -38.16
N GLN A 20 9.02 -9.21 -37.12
CA GLN A 20 9.30 -9.89 -35.86
C GLN A 20 7.98 -10.46 -35.36
N GLU A 21 7.91 -11.79 -35.30
CA GLU A 21 6.85 -12.51 -34.62
C GLU A 21 6.58 -11.84 -33.25
N PRO A 22 5.32 -11.77 -32.79
CA PRO A 22 5.05 -11.27 -31.45
C PRO A 22 5.89 -12.11 -30.50
N LEU A 23 6.75 -11.44 -29.73
CA LEU A 23 7.56 -12.04 -28.67
C LEU A 23 6.67 -13.04 -27.94
N ARG A 24 6.90 -14.34 -28.17
CA ARG A 24 6.34 -15.37 -27.31
C ARG A 24 6.98 -15.12 -25.96
N LEU A 25 6.30 -14.35 -25.11
CA LEU A 25 6.67 -14.17 -23.73
C LEU A 25 6.70 -15.57 -23.14
N ASN A 26 7.91 -16.12 -22.92
CA ASN A 26 8.06 -17.32 -22.13
C ASN A 26 7.38 -17.04 -20.78
N PRO A 27 6.27 -17.74 -20.44
CA PRO A 27 5.55 -17.48 -19.20
C PRO A 27 6.41 -17.78 -17.95
N GLU A 28 7.51 -18.50 -18.14
CA GLU A 28 8.45 -18.94 -17.12
C GLU A 28 9.46 -17.89 -16.64
N ASN A 29 9.64 -16.75 -17.33
CA ASN A 29 10.72 -15.79 -16.99
C ASN A 29 10.21 -14.38 -16.63
N ARG A 30 9.10 -14.31 -15.90
CA ARG A 30 8.67 -13.06 -15.24
C ARG A 30 9.40 -12.87 -13.93
N ASN A 31 10.70 -12.60 -13.99
CA ASN A 31 11.48 -12.20 -12.83
C ASN A 31 11.16 -10.73 -12.51
N PHE A 32 10.00 -10.47 -11.92
CA PHE A 32 9.72 -9.14 -11.39
C PHE A 32 10.61 -8.93 -10.16
N PRO A 33 11.43 -7.86 -10.12
CA PRO A 33 12.21 -7.56 -8.93
C PRO A 33 11.24 -7.39 -7.77
N THR A 34 11.50 -8.12 -6.68
CA THR A 34 10.73 -7.93 -5.44
C THR A 34 11.02 -6.52 -4.94
N PRO A 35 10.01 -5.66 -4.72
CA PRO A 35 10.25 -4.32 -4.23
C PRO A 35 10.93 -4.38 -2.86
N GLU A 36 12.08 -3.73 -2.73
CA GLU A 36 12.81 -3.65 -1.48
C GLU A 36 12.14 -2.66 -0.51
N LEU A 37 12.10 -3.01 0.77
CA LEU A 37 11.50 -2.15 1.79
C LEU A 37 12.36 -0.90 2.01
N ARG A 38 11.86 0.26 1.56
CA ARG A 38 12.49 1.55 1.83
C ARG A 38 11.91 2.19 3.09
N ILE A 39 12.75 2.39 4.10
CA ILE A 39 12.38 3.10 5.33
C ILE A 39 12.84 4.55 5.23
N VAL A 40 11.91 5.50 5.38
CA VAL A 40 12.23 6.94 5.46
C VAL A 40 12.29 7.33 6.94
N PRO A 41 13.44 7.78 7.47
CA PRO A 41 13.58 8.15 8.88
C PRO A 41 12.65 9.31 9.28
N ARG A 42 12.35 9.41 10.58
CA ARG A 42 11.45 10.46 11.12
C ARG A 42 11.85 11.88 10.74
N ALA A 43 13.16 12.17 10.73
CA ALA A 43 13.69 13.49 10.38
C ALA A 43 13.55 13.82 8.88
N ALA A 44 13.37 12.81 8.03
CA ALA A 44 13.32 12.95 6.57
C ALA A 44 11.88 13.12 6.03
N HIS A 45 10.87 13.32 6.89
CA HIS A 45 9.50 13.54 6.47
C HIS A 45 8.72 14.48 7.41
N THR A 46 7.67 15.12 6.88
CA THR A 46 6.87 16.12 7.59
C THR A 46 5.75 15.52 8.46
N LEU A 47 5.46 14.22 8.34
CA LEU A 47 4.40 13.57 9.11
C LEU A 47 4.60 13.76 10.62
N SER A 48 3.57 14.28 11.29
CA SER A 48 3.57 14.49 12.73
C SER A 48 2.27 14.00 13.35
N ARG A 49 2.37 13.42 14.55
CA ARG A 49 1.22 12.91 15.31
C ARG A 49 0.19 13.99 15.63
N LYS A 50 0.61 15.26 15.69
CA LYS A 50 -0.28 16.40 15.94
C LYS A 50 -1.36 16.59 14.87
N HIS A 51 -1.18 16.01 13.68
CA HIS A 51 -2.13 16.08 12.58
C HIS A 51 -2.94 14.79 12.39
N ILE A 52 -2.82 13.83 13.32
CA ILE A 52 -3.56 12.58 13.30
C ILE A 52 -4.68 12.69 14.33
N SER A 53 -5.88 12.20 14.01
CA SER A 53 -7.00 12.22 14.95
C SER A 53 -6.68 11.43 16.22
N SER A 54 -7.30 11.86 17.33
CA SER A 54 -7.15 11.18 18.61
C SER A 54 -7.69 9.74 18.57
N GLY A 55 -8.75 9.48 17.80
CA GLY A 55 -9.30 8.14 17.57
C GLY A 55 -8.28 7.22 16.88
N ALA A 56 -7.69 7.67 15.77
CA ALA A 56 -6.69 6.89 15.04
C ALA A 56 -5.43 6.64 15.89
N LEU A 57 -4.93 7.65 16.61
CA LEU A 57 -3.79 7.46 17.53
C LEU A 57 -4.10 6.43 18.61
N ARG A 58 -5.31 6.46 19.20
CA ARG A 58 -5.71 5.48 20.21
C ARG A 58 -5.76 4.06 19.66
N VAL A 59 -6.20 3.89 18.42
CA VAL A 59 -6.20 2.57 17.77
C VAL A 59 -4.78 2.09 17.52
N LEU A 60 -3.91 2.95 16.96
CA LEU A 60 -2.49 2.62 16.72
C LEU A 60 -1.79 2.20 18.01
N TYR A 61 -1.93 2.98 19.09
CA TYR A 61 -1.29 2.68 20.37
C TYR A 61 -1.80 1.37 20.97
N ARG A 62 -3.12 1.19 21.04
CA ARG A 62 -3.69 -0.01 21.65
C ARG A 62 -3.32 -1.29 20.89
N LEU A 63 -3.29 -1.26 19.56
CA LEU A 63 -2.81 -2.39 18.76
C LEU A 63 -1.33 -2.68 19.04
N HIS A 64 -0.49 -1.65 19.04
CA HIS A 64 0.94 -1.77 19.31
C HIS A 64 1.23 -2.31 20.71
N GLU A 65 0.56 -1.78 21.74
CA GLU A 65 0.66 -2.23 23.14
C GLU A 65 0.18 -3.68 23.30
N SER A 66 -0.76 -4.12 22.47
CA SER A 66 -1.25 -5.50 22.43
C SER A 66 -0.36 -6.45 21.62
N GLY A 67 0.78 -5.95 21.11
CA GLY A 67 1.78 -6.75 20.39
C GLY A 67 1.56 -6.89 18.89
N TYR A 68 0.61 -6.15 18.30
CA TYR A 68 0.34 -6.17 16.87
C TYR A 68 1.10 -5.08 16.12
N ALA A 69 1.45 -5.35 14.88
CA ALA A 69 1.90 -4.31 13.96
C ALA A 69 0.69 -3.43 13.58
N ALA A 70 0.88 -2.10 13.58
CA ALA A 70 -0.17 -1.16 13.22
C ALA A 70 0.44 0.04 12.50
N TYR A 71 -0.13 0.40 11.35
CA TYR A 71 0.38 1.44 10.47
C TYR A 71 -0.75 2.33 10.01
N LEU A 72 -0.55 3.65 10.06
CA LEU A 72 -1.41 4.58 9.32
C LEU A 72 -1.14 4.41 7.82
N VAL A 73 -2.17 4.30 7.01
CA VAL A 73 -2.06 4.05 5.57
C VAL A 73 -3.02 4.95 4.78
N GLY A 74 -3.05 4.76 3.45
CA GLY A 74 -4.09 5.34 2.59
C GLY A 74 -3.92 6.83 2.31
N GLY A 75 -5.06 7.47 2.00
CA GLY A 75 -5.12 8.88 1.59
C GLY A 75 -4.61 9.83 2.68
N ALA A 76 -4.84 9.51 3.95
CA ALA A 76 -4.39 10.33 5.07
C ALA A 76 -2.88 10.56 5.07
N VAL A 77 -2.09 9.53 4.80
CA VAL A 77 -0.61 9.65 4.75
C VAL A 77 -0.20 10.57 3.61
N ARG A 78 -0.79 10.39 2.42
CA ARG A 78 -0.53 11.25 1.25
C ARG A 78 -0.88 12.70 1.56
N ASP A 79 -2.07 12.95 2.08
CA ASP A 79 -2.58 14.30 2.31
C ASP A 79 -1.72 15.02 3.36
N LEU A 80 -1.32 14.34 4.44
CA LEU A 80 -0.40 14.88 5.44
C LEU A 80 1.00 15.18 4.89
N LEU A 81 1.53 14.34 4.01
CA LEU A 81 2.82 14.58 3.35
C LEU A 81 2.78 15.82 2.46
N LEU A 82 1.64 16.08 1.82
CA LEU A 82 1.37 17.26 1.00
C LEU A 82 0.97 18.50 1.81
N GLY A 83 0.93 18.40 3.15
CA GLY A 83 0.53 19.51 4.03
C GLY A 83 -0.98 19.78 4.09
N GLY A 84 -1.80 18.87 3.57
CA GLY A 84 -3.26 18.94 3.64
C GLY A 84 -3.85 18.37 4.92
N HIS A 85 -5.18 18.37 4.99
CA HIS A 85 -5.96 17.83 6.11
C HIS A 85 -6.73 16.57 5.68
N PRO A 86 -6.40 15.39 6.23
CA PRO A 86 -7.14 14.14 5.96
C PRO A 86 -8.61 14.25 6.36
N LYS A 87 -9.48 13.57 5.61
CA LYS A 87 -10.92 13.46 5.91
C LYS A 87 -11.23 12.29 6.84
N ASP A 88 -10.50 11.21 6.68
CA ASP A 88 -10.58 9.95 7.40
C ASP A 88 -9.17 9.39 7.64
N PHE A 89 -9.08 8.38 8.51
CA PHE A 89 -7.82 7.72 8.84
C PHE A 89 -8.01 6.20 8.78
N ASP A 90 -7.17 5.56 7.97
CA ASP A 90 -7.14 4.10 7.80
C ASP A 90 -5.93 3.50 8.47
N ILE A 91 -6.12 2.35 9.13
CA ILE A 91 -5.07 1.62 9.82
C ILE A 91 -4.93 0.22 9.22
N ALA A 92 -3.72 -0.13 8.83
CA ALA A 92 -3.37 -1.50 8.48
C ALA A 92 -2.71 -2.21 9.67
N THR A 93 -3.09 -3.45 9.92
CA THR A 93 -2.56 -4.25 11.04
C THR A 93 -2.37 -5.72 10.67
N ASP A 94 -1.55 -6.45 11.41
CA ASP A 94 -1.46 -7.91 11.30
C ASP A 94 -2.44 -8.66 12.19
N ALA A 95 -3.20 -7.95 13.03
CA ALA A 95 -4.32 -8.50 13.77
C ALA A 95 -5.45 -8.93 12.81
N THR A 96 -6.08 -10.08 13.09
CA THR A 96 -7.30 -10.49 12.40
C THR A 96 -8.48 -9.60 12.81
N PRO A 97 -9.54 -9.50 11.99
CA PRO A 97 -10.70 -8.70 12.32
C PRO A 97 -11.33 -9.10 13.66
N GLU A 98 -11.33 -10.40 13.97
CA GLU A 98 -11.82 -10.93 15.24
C GLU A 98 -10.93 -10.51 16.43
N GLN A 99 -9.61 -10.47 16.28
CA GLN A 99 -8.68 -9.94 17.30
C GLN A 99 -8.88 -8.43 17.51
N VAL A 100 -9.06 -7.66 16.43
CA VAL A 100 -9.39 -6.22 16.53
C VAL A 100 -10.71 -6.04 17.31
N ARG A 101 -11.74 -6.85 17.03
CA ARG A 101 -13.01 -6.81 17.76
C ARG A 101 -12.86 -7.12 19.25
N GLN A 102 -11.93 -8.00 19.64
CA GLN A 102 -11.65 -8.29 21.04
C GLN A 102 -10.98 -7.10 21.75
N LEU A 103 -10.07 -6.40 21.06
CA LEU A 103 -9.41 -5.22 21.61
C LEU A 103 -10.36 -4.03 21.72
N PHE A 104 -11.25 -3.83 20.75
CA PHE A 104 -12.14 -2.67 20.71
C PHE A 104 -13.60 -3.14 20.77
N ARG A 105 -14.23 -3.07 21.95
CA ARG A 105 -15.65 -3.49 22.12
C ARG A 105 -16.64 -2.67 21.29
N ASN A 106 -16.26 -1.44 20.94
CA ASN A 106 -16.95 -0.52 20.05
C ASN A 106 -16.63 -0.76 18.55
N CYS A 107 -16.08 -1.93 18.21
CA CYS A 107 -15.76 -2.33 16.84
C CYS A 107 -16.95 -3.02 16.15
N ARG A 108 -17.17 -2.70 14.88
CA ARG A 108 -18.11 -3.37 13.99
C ARG A 108 -17.35 -4.03 12.85
N LEU A 109 -17.62 -5.30 12.59
CA LEU A 109 -17.02 -6.00 11.44
C LEU A 109 -17.86 -5.75 10.19
N ILE A 110 -17.23 -5.28 9.12
CA ILE A 110 -17.87 -4.87 7.88
C ILE A 110 -17.39 -5.74 6.71
N GLY A 111 -18.35 -6.19 5.91
CA GLY A 111 -18.11 -6.91 4.67
C GLY A 111 -17.74 -8.38 4.84
N ARG A 112 -18.33 -9.26 4.01
CA ARG A 112 -18.03 -10.71 4.02
C ARG A 112 -16.70 -11.05 3.35
N ARG A 113 -16.40 -10.39 2.23
CA ARG A 113 -15.21 -10.65 1.40
C ARG A 113 -13.96 -9.95 1.92
N PHE A 114 -14.11 -8.71 2.39
CA PHE A 114 -12.98 -7.88 2.78
C PHE A 114 -12.80 -7.72 4.29
N ARG A 115 -13.71 -8.27 5.13
CA ARG A 115 -13.68 -8.27 6.61
C ARG A 115 -12.86 -7.12 7.20
N LEU A 116 -13.39 -5.90 7.08
CA LEU A 116 -12.84 -4.70 7.69
C LEU A 116 -13.38 -4.56 9.12
N ALA A 117 -12.65 -3.86 9.97
CA ALA A 117 -13.04 -3.57 11.34
C ALA A 117 -13.21 -2.05 11.50
N HIS A 118 -14.43 -1.58 11.75
CA HIS A 118 -14.73 -0.18 12.01
C HIS A 118 -14.73 0.08 13.50
N VAL A 119 -13.79 0.89 14.00
CA VAL A 119 -13.74 1.30 15.42
C VAL A 119 -14.37 2.68 15.55
N VAL A 120 -15.44 2.78 16.35
CA VAL A 120 -16.27 3.99 16.43
C VAL A 120 -15.89 4.87 17.62
N PHE A 121 -15.51 6.12 17.38
CA PHE A 121 -15.23 7.13 18.40
C PHE A 121 -16.20 8.32 18.27
N GLY A 122 -17.35 8.25 18.94
CA GLY A 122 -18.39 9.27 18.80
C GLY A 122 -18.92 9.33 17.36
N ARG A 123 -18.63 10.42 16.64
CA ARG A 123 -18.97 10.59 15.22
C ARG A 123 -17.85 10.14 14.27
N GLU A 124 -16.65 9.91 14.78
CA GLU A 124 -15.50 9.45 14.01
C GLU A 124 -15.52 7.93 13.86
N ILE A 125 -15.16 7.44 12.68
CA ILE A 125 -14.96 6.01 12.41
C ILE A 125 -13.54 5.85 11.91
N VAL A 126 -12.78 4.96 12.55
CA VAL A 126 -11.45 4.56 12.10
C VAL A 126 -11.58 3.19 11.47
N GLU A 127 -11.20 3.07 10.19
CA GLU A 127 -11.19 1.80 9.49
C GLU A 127 -9.89 1.04 9.79
N VAL A 128 -10.02 -0.23 10.12
CA VAL A 128 -8.90 -1.13 10.42
C VAL A 128 -8.95 -2.32 9.49
N ALA A 129 -7.88 -2.51 8.70
CA ALA A 129 -7.75 -3.58 7.74
C ALA A 129 -6.58 -4.50 8.09
N THR A 130 -6.80 -5.81 8.01
CA THR A 130 -5.72 -6.78 8.15
C THR A 130 -4.85 -6.78 6.88
N LEU A 131 -3.52 -6.75 7.05
CA LEU A 131 -2.52 -6.87 6.01
C LEU A 131 -2.70 -8.17 5.21
N ARG A 132 -2.51 -8.10 3.88
CA ARG A 132 -2.70 -9.21 2.93
C ARG A 132 -1.61 -9.17 1.87
N GLY A 133 -1.17 -10.35 1.39
CA GLY A 133 -0.21 -10.47 0.30
C GLY A 133 0.68 -11.71 0.44
N GLN A 134 1.23 -12.19 -0.68
CA GLN A 134 2.26 -13.23 -0.66
C GLN A 134 3.54 -12.65 -0.04
N GLY A 135 4.08 -13.31 0.98
CA GLY A 135 5.27 -12.86 1.73
C GLY A 135 4.98 -12.32 3.13
N TRP A 136 3.73 -11.94 3.46
CA TRP A 136 3.33 -11.69 4.85
C TRP A 136 3.03 -13.02 5.55
N ARG A 137 4.06 -13.85 5.75
CA ARG A 137 4.01 -14.77 6.89
C ARG A 137 4.24 -13.90 8.10
N GLY A 138 3.21 -13.77 8.95
CA GLY A 138 3.30 -12.98 10.17
C GLY A 138 4.60 -13.31 10.91
N ARG A 139 5.12 -12.36 11.67
CA ARG A 139 6.11 -12.64 12.72
C ARG A 139 5.47 -13.46 13.85
N ALA A 140 4.80 -14.56 13.51
CA ALA A 140 4.40 -15.62 14.42
C ALA A 140 5.63 -16.53 14.63
N SER A 141 6.66 -15.97 15.25
CA SER A 141 7.75 -16.72 15.85
C SER A 141 8.20 -16.02 17.11
N GLY A 142 7.46 -16.31 18.20
CA GLY A 142 8.04 -16.72 19.49
C GLY A 142 9.13 -15.85 20.16
N ALA A 143 9.35 -14.60 19.79
CA ALA A 143 10.25 -13.72 20.53
C ALA A 143 9.50 -13.10 21.71
N ARG A 144 9.53 -13.78 22.87
CA ARG A 144 9.27 -13.13 24.17
C ARG A 144 10.16 -11.89 24.24
N ARG A 145 9.57 -10.72 24.04
CA ARG A 145 10.23 -9.45 24.38
C ARG A 145 10.39 -9.46 25.90
N ARG A 146 11.63 -9.47 26.38
CA ARG A 146 11.95 -9.36 27.80
C ARG A 146 11.30 -8.09 28.36
N PRO A 147 10.75 -8.12 29.59
CA PRO A 147 10.28 -6.90 30.22
C PRO A 147 11.47 -5.96 30.41
N HIS A 148 11.31 -4.70 30.00
CA HIS A 148 12.20 -3.63 30.43
C HIS A 148 12.00 -3.46 31.94
N SER A 149 13.04 -3.76 32.70
CA SER A 149 13.15 -3.45 34.12
C SER A 149 13.12 -1.94 34.34
N ALA A 150 12.49 -1.56 35.44
CA ALA A 150 12.36 -0.21 35.99
C ALA A 150 13.70 0.50 36.21
#